data_AF-A0A1C6ASC4-F1
#
_entry.id   AF-A0A1C6ASC4-F1
#
_cell.length_a   1.000
_cell.length_b   1.000
_cell.length_c   1.000
_cell.angle_alpha   90.00
_cell.angle_beta   90.00
_cell.angle_gamma   90.00
#
_symmetry.space_group_name_H-M   'P 1'
#
loop_
_entity.id
_entity.type
_entity.pdbx_description
1 polymer ?
#
loop_
_entity_poly.entity_id
_entity_poly.type
_entity_poly.pdbx_seq_one_letter_code
_entity_poly.pdbx_strand_id
1 'polypeptide(L)'
;MNKYNTHSDLAKESLELLKEGKHYKRFIEKMDNFSIETYEFLEDTDYLKKGKYIEIFFKESFMSISQHVTRLLKEMIDQNDYPRILIIGLGNPYLTSDAIGPRTLRDIRVTHYLDDGLKLENHYYDILSLTPGVMYQTGVETVEVIQAMVNQFQIDLVIAIDALCARDYQKLGHVIQINNVGIHPGSGIGNHRQAIQEETLGCPVIAIGVPTVIYASSIVRDVFQLMKDYFGDALDIKNKLKIGKRKKYEGELSVSQQQYLLGHVGSLEQEELESLLYEILTPVDRNFVMSDKQIDETVEKVSAILSKALNDLRYNS
;
A
#
# COMPACT_ATOMS: atom_id res chain seq x y z
N MET A 1 -2.57 27.94 0.13
CA MET A 1 -3.04 26.99 1.14
C MET A 1 -2.51 25.63 0.73
N ASN A 2 -1.53 25.10 1.47
CA ASN A 2 -1.06 23.73 1.24
C ASN A 2 -2.22 22.80 1.61
N LYS A 3 -2.77 22.09 0.62
CA LYS A 3 -3.59 20.91 0.89
C LYS A 3 -2.65 19.92 1.59
N TYR A 4 -2.81 19.76 2.90
CA TYR A 4 -2.07 18.74 3.65
C TYR A 4 -2.50 17.37 3.10
N ASN A 5 -1.57 16.65 2.50
CA ASN A 5 -1.79 15.30 1.97
C ASN A 5 -1.92 14.33 3.16
N THR A 6 -3.08 14.31 3.83
CA THR A 6 -3.45 13.29 4.81
C THR A 6 -3.96 12.02 4.13
N HIS A 7 -3.44 11.72 2.94
CA HIS A 7 -3.97 10.67 2.08
C HIS A 7 -3.20 9.37 2.30
N SER A 8 -3.95 8.28 2.26
CA SER A 8 -3.43 6.93 2.20
C SER A 8 -2.67 6.70 0.91
N ASP A 9 -1.66 5.84 0.94
CA ASP A 9 -1.03 5.37 -0.29
C ASP A 9 -1.88 4.30 -1.02
N LEU A 10 -2.96 3.83 -0.38
CA LEU A 10 -3.86 2.84 -0.98
C LEU A 10 -4.88 3.50 -1.90
N ALA A 11 -4.90 3.04 -3.15
CA ALA A 11 -5.77 3.57 -4.20
C ALA A 11 -7.24 3.53 -3.81
N LYS A 12 -7.69 2.44 -3.14
CA LYS A 12 -9.08 2.28 -2.70
C LYS A 12 -9.52 3.35 -1.69
N GLU A 13 -8.63 3.82 -0.83
CA GLU A 13 -8.96 4.82 0.18
C GLU A 13 -9.05 6.23 -0.41
N SER A 14 -8.40 6.45 -1.55
CA SER A 14 -8.54 7.67 -2.34
C SER A 14 -9.80 7.69 -3.23
N LEU A 15 -10.55 6.57 -3.30
CA LEU A 15 -11.81 6.50 -4.07
C LEU A 15 -12.99 7.20 -3.41
N GLU A 16 -12.93 7.50 -2.09
CA GLU A 16 -14.00 8.23 -1.38
C GLU A 16 -14.32 9.57 -2.06
N LEU A 17 -13.34 10.16 -2.75
CA LEU A 17 -13.42 11.45 -3.43
C LEU A 17 -13.75 11.32 -4.94
N LEU A 18 -13.89 10.10 -5.48
CA LEU A 18 -13.99 9.84 -6.91
C LEU A 18 -15.27 9.06 -7.29
N LYS A 19 -15.86 9.39 -8.44
CA LYS A 19 -17.09 8.74 -8.93
C LYS A 19 -16.78 7.62 -9.92
N GLU A 20 -17.28 6.43 -9.61
CA GLU A 20 -17.22 5.25 -10.49
C GLU A 20 -17.93 5.53 -11.82
N GLY A 21 -17.36 5.07 -12.93
CA GLY A 21 -17.87 5.28 -14.30
C GLY A 21 -17.53 6.66 -14.90
N LYS A 22 -17.14 7.63 -14.07
CA LYS A 22 -16.60 8.93 -14.52
C LYS A 22 -15.08 8.97 -14.46
N HIS A 23 -14.50 8.65 -13.32
CA HIS A 23 -13.05 8.76 -13.09
C HIS A 23 -12.32 7.42 -13.19
N TYR A 24 -13.00 6.31 -12.89
CA TYR A 24 -12.41 4.97 -12.91
C TYR A 24 -13.45 3.88 -13.25
N LYS A 25 -12.96 2.74 -13.75
CA LYS A 25 -13.71 1.49 -13.86
C LYS A 25 -13.27 0.53 -12.75
N ARG A 26 -14.21 -0.25 -12.21
CA ARG A 26 -13.95 -1.18 -11.11
C ARG A 26 -14.36 -2.60 -11.50
N PHE A 27 -13.50 -3.56 -11.19
CA PHE A 27 -13.75 -4.98 -11.32
C PHE A 27 -13.47 -5.66 -9.98
N ILE A 28 -14.39 -6.50 -9.51
CA ILE A 28 -14.29 -7.15 -8.20
C ILE A 28 -14.42 -8.66 -8.39
N GLU A 29 -13.43 -9.39 -7.87
CA GLU A 29 -13.45 -10.83 -7.73
C GLU A 29 -13.42 -11.16 -6.23
N LYS A 30 -14.54 -11.67 -5.69
CA LYS A 30 -14.63 -12.09 -4.29
C LYS A 30 -14.56 -13.61 -4.18
N MET A 31 -13.71 -14.08 -3.28
CA MET A 31 -13.63 -15.48 -2.86
C MET A 31 -13.76 -15.56 -1.34
N ASP A 32 -13.87 -16.76 -0.77
CA ASP A 32 -14.18 -16.95 0.66
C ASP A 32 -13.14 -16.31 1.60
N ASN A 33 -11.86 -16.32 1.23
CA ASN A 33 -10.75 -15.92 2.10
C ASN A 33 -9.98 -14.67 1.62
N PHE A 34 -10.24 -14.19 0.40
CA PHE A 34 -9.62 -12.99 -0.15
C PHE A 34 -10.51 -12.34 -1.22
N SER A 35 -10.24 -11.08 -1.51
CA SER A 35 -10.88 -10.34 -2.60
C SER A 35 -9.83 -9.61 -3.42
N ILE A 36 -9.98 -9.66 -4.74
CA ILE A 36 -9.18 -8.88 -5.68
C ILE A 36 -10.07 -7.78 -6.25
N GLU A 37 -9.66 -6.53 -6.08
CA GLU A 37 -10.33 -5.38 -6.66
C GLU A 37 -9.38 -4.69 -7.64
N THR A 38 -9.79 -4.56 -8.89
CA THR A 38 -9.04 -3.85 -9.93
C THR A 38 -9.73 -2.52 -10.22
N TYR A 39 -8.94 -1.45 -10.22
CA TYR A 39 -9.34 -0.10 -10.55
C TYR A 39 -8.53 0.38 -11.76
N GLU A 40 -9.23 0.79 -12.81
CA GLU A 40 -8.62 1.37 -14.01
C GLU A 40 -9.00 2.86 -14.07
N PHE A 41 -8.04 3.74 -13.80
CA PHE A 41 -8.20 5.19 -13.86
C PHE A 41 -7.96 5.68 -15.28
N LEU A 42 -8.88 6.50 -15.79
CA LEU A 42 -8.87 6.95 -17.18
C LEU A 42 -8.11 8.27 -17.38
N GLU A 43 -8.00 9.06 -16.32
CA GLU A 43 -7.37 10.39 -16.29
C GLU A 43 -6.56 10.57 -15.01
N ASP A 44 -5.58 11.47 -15.05
CA ASP A 44 -4.85 11.89 -13.86
C ASP A 44 -5.78 12.70 -12.96
N THR A 45 -5.72 12.41 -11.66
CA THR A 45 -6.45 13.14 -10.62
C THR A 45 -5.43 13.80 -9.68
N ASP A 46 -5.92 14.69 -8.79
CA ASP A 46 -5.09 15.29 -7.73
C ASP A 46 -4.40 14.25 -6.82
N TYR A 47 -4.91 13.01 -6.80
CA TYR A 47 -4.53 11.97 -5.83
C TYR A 47 -3.90 10.73 -6.46
N LEU A 48 -4.39 10.34 -7.64
CA LEU A 48 -3.98 9.14 -8.36
C LEU A 48 -3.74 9.46 -9.82
N LYS A 49 -2.63 8.97 -10.34
CA LYS A 49 -2.29 9.02 -11.75
C LYS A 49 -3.04 7.94 -12.53
N LYS A 50 -3.28 8.20 -13.81
CA LYS A 50 -3.90 7.31 -14.76
C LYS A 50 -3.16 5.98 -14.82
N GLY A 51 -3.91 4.87 -14.74
CA GLY A 51 -3.35 3.53 -14.84
C GLY A 51 -4.21 2.48 -14.14
N LYS A 52 -3.65 1.28 -14.01
CA LYS A 52 -4.27 0.11 -13.39
C LYS A 52 -3.72 -0.07 -11.99
N TYR A 53 -4.61 -0.15 -11.00
CA TYR A 53 -4.31 -0.45 -9.61
C TYR A 53 -5.10 -1.69 -9.21
N ILE A 54 -4.47 -2.62 -8.51
CA ILE A 54 -5.04 -3.89 -8.11
C ILE A 54 -4.81 -4.04 -6.61
N GLU A 55 -5.87 -4.16 -5.84
CA GLU A 55 -5.81 -4.38 -4.39
C GLU A 55 -6.25 -5.81 -4.08
N ILE A 56 -5.35 -6.59 -3.48
CA ILE A 56 -5.62 -7.94 -2.99
C ILE A 56 -5.77 -7.85 -1.48
N PHE A 57 -6.99 -7.99 -0.97
CA PHE A 57 -7.28 -8.03 0.46
C PHE A 57 -7.45 -9.49 0.92
N PHE A 58 -6.77 -9.88 2.00
CA PHE A 58 -6.81 -11.24 2.56
C PHE A 58 -6.87 -11.22 4.08
N LYS A 59 -7.70 -12.07 4.68
CA LYS A 59 -7.85 -12.15 6.14
C LYS A 59 -6.71 -12.88 6.83
N GLU A 60 -6.19 -13.92 6.19
CA GLU A 60 -5.07 -14.71 6.68
C GLU A 60 -4.07 -14.89 5.53
N SER A 61 -2.77 -14.91 5.85
CA SER A 61 -1.72 -15.17 4.87
C SER A 61 -1.67 -16.65 4.52
N PHE A 62 -1.97 -17.01 3.28
CA PHE A 62 -1.87 -18.39 2.79
C PHE A 62 -1.19 -18.48 1.41
N MET A 63 -0.67 -19.66 1.09
CA MET A 63 0.15 -19.85 -0.11
C MET A 63 -0.56 -19.52 -1.43
N SER A 64 -1.87 -19.68 -1.55
CA SER A 64 -2.55 -19.38 -2.83
C SER A 64 -2.56 -17.89 -3.17
N ILE A 65 -2.35 -16.97 -2.21
CA ILE A 65 -2.17 -15.53 -2.51
C ILE A 65 -0.98 -15.34 -3.47
N SER A 66 0.12 -16.08 -3.27
CA SER A 66 1.29 -15.99 -4.15
C SER A 66 0.94 -16.32 -5.61
N GLN A 67 0.08 -17.32 -5.84
CA GLN A 67 -0.34 -17.71 -7.19
C GLN A 67 -1.17 -16.61 -7.87
N HIS A 68 -2.03 -15.93 -7.11
CA HIS A 68 -2.78 -14.79 -7.63
C HIS A 68 -1.87 -13.61 -7.96
N VAL A 69 -0.90 -13.30 -7.09
CA VAL A 69 0.10 -12.26 -7.36
C VAL A 69 0.91 -12.62 -8.61
N THR A 70 1.39 -13.86 -8.75
CA THR A 70 2.11 -14.32 -9.96
C THR A 70 1.26 -14.14 -11.21
N ARG A 71 -0.01 -14.56 -11.20
CA ARG A 71 -0.93 -14.40 -12.34
C ARG A 71 -1.07 -12.94 -12.74
N LEU A 72 -1.33 -12.05 -11.77
CA LEU A 72 -1.54 -10.62 -12.03
C LEU A 72 -0.26 -9.95 -12.55
N LEU A 73 0.90 -10.28 -11.99
CA LEU A 73 2.18 -9.77 -12.47
C LEU A 73 2.47 -10.27 -13.89
N LYS A 74 2.21 -11.55 -14.17
CA LYS A 74 2.40 -12.13 -15.50
C LYS A 74 1.56 -11.43 -16.57
N GLU A 75 0.28 -11.16 -16.28
CA GLU A 75 -0.60 -10.37 -17.17
C GLU A 75 -0.06 -8.95 -17.47
N MET A 76 0.73 -8.37 -16.54
CA MET A 76 1.35 -7.06 -16.71
C MET A 76 2.72 -7.13 -17.40
N ILE A 77 3.43 -8.26 -17.30
CA ILE A 77 4.79 -8.46 -17.83
C ILE A 77 4.77 -8.99 -19.27
N ASP A 78 3.87 -9.92 -19.60
CA ASP A 78 3.83 -10.67 -20.88
C ASP A 78 3.43 -9.81 -22.10
N GLN A 79 3.42 -8.48 -21.95
CA GLN A 79 3.37 -7.56 -23.09
C GLN A 79 4.71 -7.51 -23.85
N ASN A 80 5.78 -8.03 -23.25
CA ASN A 80 7.15 -8.07 -23.81
C ASN A 80 7.61 -9.53 -24.00
N ASP A 81 8.21 -9.85 -25.16
CA ASP A 81 8.55 -11.24 -25.52
C ASP A 81 9.72 -11.85 -24.69
N TYR A 82 10.56 -11.04 -24.03
CA TYR A 82 11.57 -11.50 -23.05
C TYR A 82 12.21 -10.32 -22.29
N PRO A 83 11.50 -9.67 -21.35
CA PRO A 83 11.99 -8.44 -20.72
C PRO A 83 13.14 -8.72 -19.73
N ARG A 84 14.13 -7.82 -19.72
CA ARG A 84 15.08 -7.69 -18.61
C ARG A 84 14.43 -6.89 -17.49
N ILE A 85 14.26 -7.54 -16.34
CA ILE A 85 13.51 -7.02 -15.20
C ILE A 85 14.47 -6.63 -14.08
N LEU A 86 14.37 -5.41 -13.57
CA LEU A 86 15.02 -4.98 -12.35
C LEU A 86 14.02 -4.94 -11.19
N ILE A 87 14.19 -5.83 -10.21
CA ILE A 87 13.37 -5.84 -9.00
C ILE A 87 14.06 -5.01 -7.91
N ILE A 88 13.34 -4.07 -7.33
CA ILE A 88 13.87 -3.09 -6.38
C ILE A 88 13.15 -3.22 -5.06
N GLY A 89 13.90 -3.46 -3.99
CA GLY A 89 13.38 -3.47 -2.63
C GLY A 89 13.61 -2.12 -1.99
N LEU A 90 12.55 -1.31 -1.88
CA LEU A 90 12.60 -0.02 -1.21
C LEU A 90 12.37 -0.19 0.29
N GLY A 91 12.93 0.76 1.05
CA GLY A 91 12.76 0.85 2.49
C GLY A 91 14.02 0.53 3.29
N ASN A 92 13.92 0.73 4.60
CA ASN A 92 15.04 0.59 5.53
C ASN A 92 15.04 -0.80 6.19
N PRO A 93 16.06 -1.65 5.95
CA PRO A 93 16.12 -2.99 6.55
C PRO A 93 16.21 -2.99 8.09
N TYR A 94 16.62 -1.88 8.71
CA TYR A 94 16.73 -1.74 10.16
C TYR A 94 15.41 -1.38 10.85
N LEU A 95 14.39 -0.96 10.09
CA LEU A 95 13.06 -0.64 10.61
C LEU A 95 12.07 -1.67 10.07
N THR A 96 11.58 -2.59 10.92
CA THR A 96 10.77 -3.71 10.42
C THR A 96 9.54 -3.28 9.62
N SER A 97 8.83 -2.24 10.07
CA SER A 97 7.66 -1.74 9.35
C SER A 97 8.01 -1.21 7.96
N ASP A 98 9.27 -0.88 7.68
CA ASP A 98 9.75 -0.37 6.39
C ASP A 98 10.61 -1.41 5.64
N ALA A 99 10.74 -2.63 6.15
CA ALA A 99 11.68 -3.63 5.64
C ALA A 99 11.07 -4.59 4.61
N ILE A 100 9.82 -4.37 4.16
CA ILE A 100 9.12 -5.31 3.26
C ILE A 100 9.87 -5.50 1.94
N GLY A 101 10.42 -4.44 1.34
CA GLY A 101 11.22 -4.51 0.13
C GLY A 101 12.51 -5.33 0.35
N PRO A 102 13.42 -4.91 1.23
CA PRO A 102 14.64 -5.66 1.56
C PRO A 102 14.39 -7.12 1.94
N ARG A 103 13.36 -7.39 2.75
CA ARG A 103 13.03 -8.76 3.21
C ARG A 103 12.46 -9.62 2.09
N THR A 104 11.76 -9.03 1.13
CA THR A 104 11.29 -9.75 -0.07
C THR A 104 12.48 -10.11 -0.96
N LEU A 105 13.37 -9.14 -1.24
CA LEU A 105 14.53 -9.34 -2.13
C LEU A 105 15.54 -10.36 -1.62
N ARG A 106 15.64 -10.54 -0.29
CA ARG A 106 16.50 -11.55 0.34
C ARG A 106 16.28 -12.96 -0.22
N ASP A 107 15.04 -13.29 -0.61
CA ASP A 107 14.63 -14.63 -1.05
C ASP A 107 14.30 -14.70 -2.55
N ILE A 108 14.63 -13.66 -3.33
CA ILE A 108 14.40 -13.63 -4.78
C ILE A 108 15.47 -14.42 -5.53
N ARG A 109 15.04 -15.18 -6.54
CA ARG A 109 15.88 -15.84 -7.52
C ARG A 109 16.30 -14.86 -8.60
N VAL A 110 17.47 -14.28 -8.42
CA VAL A 110 18.16 -13.51 -9.46
C VAL A 110 18.64 -14.47 -10.55
N THR A 111 18.48 -14.11 -11.82
CA THR A 111 18.78 -14.99 -12.96
C THR A 111 19.71 -14.34 -13.98
N HIS A 112 19.99 -13.04 -13.86
CA HIS A 112 20.85 -12.32 -14.81
C HIS A 112 22.25 -12.91 -14.98
N TYR A 113 22.82 -13.45 -13.90
CA TYR A 113 24.14 -14.09 -13.93
C TYR A 113 24.15 -15.49 -14.57
N LEU A 114 22.99 -16.08 -14.85
CA LEU A 114 22.88 -17.38 -15.50
C LEU A 114 23.16 -17.26 -16.99
N ASP A 115 23.58 -18.36 -17.60
CA ASP A 115 23.68 -18.49 -19.05
C ASP A 115 22.28 -18.47 -19.69
N ASP A 116 22.15 -17.91 -20.89
CA ASP A 116 20.87 -17.79 -21.58
C ASP A 116 20.24 -19.16 -21.87
N GLY A 117 21.04 -20.21 -22.11
CA GLY A 117 20.53 -21.57 -22.30
C GLY A 117 19.79 -22.10 -21.07
N LEU A 118 20.33 -21.86 -19.87
CA LEU A 118 19.69 -22.26 -18.61
C LEU A 118 18.42 -21.46 -18.33
N LYS A 119 18.42 -20.16 -18.66
CA LYS A 119 17.22 -19.32 -18.53
C LYS A 119 16.11 -19.83 -19.44
N LEU A 120 16.45 -20.16 -20.69
CA LEU A 120 15.50 -20.65 -21.68
C LEU A 120 14.92 -22.02 -21.29
N GLU A 121 15.77 -22.96 -20.85
CA GLU A 121 15.35 -24.31 -20.44
C GLU A 121 14.35 -24.26 -19.27
N ASN A 122 14.57 -23.35 -18.32
CA ASN A 122 13.74 -23.23 -17.13
C ASN A 122 12.62 -22.19 -17.26
N HIS A 123 12.46 -21.58 -18.43
CA HIS A 123 11.50 -20.51 -18.68
C HIS A 123 11.65 -19.29 -17.73
N TYR A 124 12.87 -18.96 -17.33
CA TYR A 124 13.15 -17.84 -16.45
C TYR A 124 13.24 -16.52 -17.23
N TYR A 125 12.62 -15.46 -16.69
CA TYR A 125 12.92 -14.08 -17.10
C TYR A 125 14.36 -13.71 -16.72
N ASP A 126 14.92 -12.68 -17.37
CA ASP A 126 16.22 -12.10 -17.02
C ASP A 126 16.05 -11.10 -15.88
N ILE A 127 16.30 -11.53 -14.64
CA ILE A 127 16.00 -10.78 -13.41
C ILE A 127 17.29 -10.31 -12.75
N LEU A 128 17.38 -9.00 -12.54
CA LEU A 128 18.31 -8.31 -11.65
C LEU A 128 17.57 -7.88 -10.38
N SER A 129 18.29 -7.75 -9.26
CA SER A 129 17.71 -7.22 -8.03
C SER A 129 18.61 -6.20 -7.35
N LEU A 130 18.04 -5.16 -6.76
CA LEU A 130 18.77 -4.16 -5.98
C LEU A 130 17.97 -3.69 -4.77
N THR A 131 18.61 -3.65 -3.60
CA THR A 131 18.07 -2.93 -2.42
C THR A 131 18.90 -1.65 -2.23
N PRO A 132 18.46 -0.50 -2.78
CA PRO A 132 19.17 0.75 -2.60
C PRO A 132 19.12 1.17 -1.12
N GLY A 133 20.22 1.70 -0.60
CA GLY A 133 20.20 2.36 0.70
C GLY A 133 19.36 3.64 0.67
N VAL A 134 19.00 4.14 1.85
CA VAL A 134 18.35 5.45 1.95
C VAL A 134 19.36 6.56 1.68
N MET A 135 18.90 7.68 1.12
CA MET A 135 19.76 8.84 0.76
C MET A 135 20.69 9.29 1.91
N TYR A 136 20.22 9.24 3.16
CA TYR A 136 21.03 9.57 4.34
C TYR A 136 22.28 8.69 4.52
N GLN A 137 22.23 7.44 4.04
CA GLN A 137 23.34 6.49 4.11
C GLN A 137 24.25 6.57 2.88
N THR A 138 23.67 6.78 1.70
CA THR A 138 24.37 6.68 0.41
C THR A 138 24.86 8.02 -0.11
N GLY A 139 24.25 9.13 0.30
CA GLY A 139 24.48 10.48 -0.26
C GLY A 139 23.91 10.67 -1.67
N VAL A 140 23.19 9.68 -2.20
CA VAL A 140 22.63 9.66 -3.56
C VAL A 140 21.15 9.33 -3.48
N GLU A 141 20.32 9.98 -4.29
CA GLU A 141 18.90 9.71 -4.33
C GLU A 141 18.61 8.32 -4.88
N THR A 142 17.61 7.64 -4.31
CA THR A 142 17.28 6.27 -4.69
C THR A 142 16.93 6.19 -6.19
N VAL A 143 16.20 7.16 -6.73
CA VAL A 143 15.85 7.18 -8.16
C VAL A 143 17.07 7.29 -9.07
N GLU A 144 18.14 8.00 -8.67
CA GLU A 144 19.35 8.15 -9.47
C GLU A 144 20.13 6.84 -9.55
N VAL A 145 20.21 6.10 -8.44
CA VAL A 145 20.81 4.76 -8.41
C VAL A 145 20.04 3.81 -9.34
N ILE A 146 18.71 3.88 -9.30
CA ILE A 146 17.85 3.04 -10.14
C ILE A 146 18.03 3.42 -11.61
N GLN A 147 18.02 4.71 -11.95
CA GLN A 147 18.25 5.19 -13.31
C GLN A 147 19.61 4.73 -13.85
N ALA A 148 20.66 4.78 -13.03
CA ALA A 148 21.98 4.30 -13.43
C ALA A 148 21.95 2.81 -13.79
N MET A 149 21.23 1.99 -13.02
CA MET A 149 21.04 0.57 -13.32
C MET A 149 20.22 0.36 -14.60
N VAL A 150 19.13 1.12 -14.77
CA VAL A 150 18.28 1.07 -15.96
C VAL A 150 19.10 1.36 -17.22
N ASN A 151 19.91 2.42 -17.19
CA ASN A 151 20.75 2.82 -18.31
C ASN A 151 21.92 1.85 -18.55
N GLN A 152 22.60 1.40 -17.50
CA GLN A 152 23.77 0.54 -17.64
C GLN A 152 23.41 -0.85 -18.15
N PHE A 153 22.32 -1.43 -17.64
CA PHE A 153 21.91 -2.80 -17.95
C PHE A 153 20.81 -2.85 -19.00
N GLN A 154 20.34 -1.72 -19.55
CA GLN A 154 19.26 -1.68 -20.54
C GLN A 154 18.04 -2.46 -20.02
N ILE A 155 17.51 -2.01 -18.88
CA ILE A 155 16.36 -2.65 -18.22
C ILE A 155 15.08 -2.31 -18.98
N ASP A 156 14.26 -3.32 -19.26
CA ASP A 156 12.98 -3.17 -19.96
C ASP A 156 11.81 -2.93 -19.02
N LEU A 157 11.92 -3.40 -17.77
CA LEU A 157 10.87 -3.28 -16.77
C LEU A 157 11.46 -3.16 -15.37
N VAL A 158 10.93 -2.23 -14.57
CA VAL A 158 11.26 -2.12 -13.15
C VAL A 158 10.07 -2.59 -12.31
N ILE A 159 10.33 -3.46 -11.33
CA ILE A 159 9.35 -3.84 -10.30
C ILE A 159 9.82 -3.27 -8.96
N ALA A 160 9.16 -2.24 -8.45
CA ALA A 160 9.47 -1.63 -7.16
C ALA A 160 8.57 -2.19 -6.05
N ILE A 161 9.17 -2.61 -4.93
CA ILE A 161 8.46 -3.17 -3.77
C ILE A 161 8.70 -2.25 -2.57
N ASP A 162 7.63 -1.72 -1.99
CA ASP A 162 7.71 -0.73 -0.90
C ASP A 162 6.68 -0.97 0.21
N ALA A 163 6.96 -0.40 1.38
CA ALA A 163 6.01 -0.28 2.46
C ALA A 163 5.06 0.91 2.21
N LEU A 164 3.76 0.70 2.44
CA LEU A 164 2.73 1.72 2.30
C LEU A 164 2.17 2.15 3.66
N CYS A 165 1.52 3.32 3.69
CA CYS A 165 0.72 3.77 4.82
C CYS A 165 -0.78 3.67 4.50
N ALA A 166 -1.56 3.04 5.39
CA ALA A 166 -3.01 2.94 5.29
C ALA A 166 -3.74 3.89 6.25
N ARG A 167 -5.03 4.18 5.99
CA ARG A 167 -5.97 4.84 6.92
C ARG A 167 -6.89 3.86 7.65
N ASP A 168 -7.11 2.67 7.10
CA ASP A 168 -7.90 1.61 7.72
C ASP A 168 -7.00 0.57 8.40
N TYR A 169 -7.17 0.41 9.71
CA TYR A 169 -6.45 -0.58 10.51
C TYR A 169 -6.63 -2.01 9.98
N GLN A 170 -7.80 -2.35 9.42
CA GLN A 170 -8.07 -3.71 8.92
C GLN A 170 -7.17 -4.11 7.74
N LYS A 171 -6.57 -3.12 7.06
CA LYS A 171 -5.71 -3.37 5.90
C LYS A 171 -4.25 -3.62 6.26
N LEU A 172 -3.84 -3.23 7.47
CA LEU A 172 -2.47 -3.35 7.95
C LEU A 172 -1.97 -4.80 7.84
N GLY A 173 -1.05 -5.07 6.92
CA GLY A 173 -0.53 -6.42 6.67
C GLY A 173 -1.46 -7.39 5.96
N HIS A 174 -2.65 -6.94 5.58
CA HIS A 174 -3.73 -7.74 4.99
C HIS A 174 -4.03 -7.35 3.54
N VAL A 175 -3.24 -6.44 2.98
CA VAL A 175 -3.40 -5.95 1.61
C VAL A 175 -2.08 -6.02 0.85
N ILE A 176 -2.15 -6.41 -0.41
CA ILE A 176 -1.08 -6.20 -1.40
C ILE A 176 -1.68 -5.34 -2.52
N GLN A 177 -1.09 -4.17 -2.74
CA GLN A 177 -1.44 -3.29 -3.86
C GLN A 177 -0.42 -3.46 -4.99
N ILE A 178 -0.88 -3.65 -6.22
CA ILE A 178 -0.05 -3.72 -7.42
C ILE A 178 -0.53 -2.65 -8.40
N ASN A 179 0.36 -1.85 -8.97
CA ASN A 179 0.00 -0.88 -10.00
C ASN A 179 1.07 -0.78 -11.11
N ASN A 180 0.70 -0.25 -12.27
CA ASN A 180 1.63 0.02 -13.40
C ASN A 180 2.01 1.49 -13.55
N VAL A 181 1.81 2.28 -12.51
CA VAL A 181 1.97 3.74 -12.53
C VAL A 181 3.29 4.15 -11.88
N GLY A 182 3.72 3.37 -10.88
CA GLY A 182 4.92 3.64 -10.10
C GLY A 182 4.59 3.91 -8.63
N ILE A 183 5.59 4.44 -7.92
CA ILE A 183 5.51 4.70 -6.49
C ILE A 183 6.25 5.98 -6.11
N HIS A 184 5.79 6.66 -5.07
CA HIS A 184 6.47 7.78 -4.45
C HIS A 184 7.06 7.32 -3.11
N PRO A 185 8.37 7.03 -3.03
CA PRO A 185 8.93 6.43 -1.82
C PRO A 185 8.78 7.36 -0.62
N GLY A 186 8.14 6.86 0.45
CA GLY A 186 7.92 7.63 1.67
C GLY A 186 6.80 8.68 1.61
N SER A 187 5.94 8.67 0.58
CA SER A 187 4.75 9.54 0.51
C SER A 187 3.85 9.38 1.73
N GLY A 188 3.65 8.14 2.21
CA GLY A 188 2.82 7.80 3.36
C GLY A 188 3.34 8.25 4.73
N ILE A 189 4.53 8.83 4.79
CA ILE A 189 5.11 9.41 6.02
C ILE A 189 5.48 10.89 5.77
N GLY A 190 4.97 11.49 4.68
CA GLY A 190 5.17 12.89 4.30
C GLY A 190 6.58 13.21 3.80
N ASN A 191 7.38 12.22 3.42
CA ASN A 191 8.63 12.45 2.71
C ASN A 191 8.36 12.61 1.22
N HIS A 192 8.67 13.78 0.65
CA HIS A 192 8.56 14.04 -0.78
C HIS A 192 9.86 13.60 -1.50
N ARG A 193 10.06 12.29 -1.67
CA ARG A 193 11.12 11.80 -2.57
C ARG A 193 10.65 11.83 -4.02
N GLN A 194 11.59 11.86 -4.95
CA GLN A 194 11.26 11.76 -6.37
C GLN A 194 10.52 10.46 -6.67
N ALA A 195 9.50 10.56 -7.51
CA ALA A 195 8.69 9.44 -7.97
C ALA A 195 9.56 8.40 -8.70
N ILE A 196 9.24 7.12 -8.53
CA ILE A 196 9.78 6.01 -9.31
C ILE A 196 8.67 5.53 -10.23
N GLN A 197 8.71 6.02 -11.46
CA GLN A 197 7.67 5.84 -12.48
C GLN A 197 8.28 5.88 -13.89
N GLU A 198 7.49 5.55 -14.89
CA GLU A 198 7.95 5.46 -16.29
C GLU A 198 8.54 6.77 -16.79
N GLU A 199 7.94 7.92 -16.45
CA GLU A 199 8.44 9.23 -16.91
C GLU A 199 9.78 9.62 -16.27
N THR A 200 10.09 9.06 -15.09
CA THR A 200 11.37 9.30 -14.41
C THR A 200 12.44 8.34 -14.87
N LEU A 201 12.10 7.08 -15.14
CA LEU A 201 13.08 6.02 -15.43
C LEU A 201 13.31 5.77 -16.93
N GLY A 202 12.35 6.13 -17.78
CA GLY A 202 12.36 5.85 -19.21
C GLY A 202 11.99 4.42 -19.59
N CYS A 203 11.53 3.60 -18.63
CA CYS A 203 11.02 2.24 -18.85
C CYS A 203 9.76 2.01 -17.98
N PRO A 204 8.86 1.08 -18.36
CA PRO A 204 7.70 0.71 -17.56
C PRO A 204 8.06 0.37 -16.10
N VAL A 205 7.16 0.75 -15.18
CA VAL A 205 7.31 0.49 -13.74
C VAL A 205 6.06 -0.19 -13.20
N ILE A 206 6.26 -1.33 -12.52
CA ILE A 206 5.23 -1.96 -11.70
C ILE A 206 5.59 -1.71 -10.23
N ALA A 207 4.68 -1.12 -9.47
CA ALA A 207 4.86 -0.95 -8.03
C ALA A 207 4.02 -1.97 -7.27
N ILE A 208 4.64 -2.61 -6.27
CA ILE A 208 4.01 -3.51 -5.30
C ILE A 208 4.13 -2.87 -3.93
N GLY A 209 3.01 -2.60 -3.29
CA GLY A 209 2.96 -1.96 -1.99
C GLY A 209 2.21 -2.78 -0.95
N VAL A 210 2.74 -2.82 0.27
CA VAL A 210 2.09 -3.49 1.41
C VAL A 210 1.93 -2.49 2.54
N PRO A 211 0.71 -2.22 3.05
CA PRO A 211 0.53 -1.33 4.16
C PRO A 211 1.03 -1.96 5.46
N THR A 212 2.06 -1.39 6.04
CA THR A 212 2.73 -1.88 7.28
C THR A 212 2.63 -0.89 8.42
N VAL A 213 2.16 0.33 8.12
CA VAL A 213 1.91 1.39 9.09
C VAL A 213 0.57 2.08 8.82
N ILE A 214 0.05 2.73 9.85
CA ILE A 214 -1.16 3.56 9.81
C ILE A 214 -0.88 4.92 10.46
N TYR A 215 -1.49 5.97 9.95
CA TYR A 215 -1.39 7.30 10.56
C TYR A 215 -2.01 7.32 11.96
N ALA A 216 -1.33 7.97 12.90
CA ALA A 216 -1.85 8.15 14.26
C ALA A 216 -3.21 8.90 14.27
N SER A 217 -3.39 9.87 13.37
CA SER A 217 -4.66 10.60 13.22
C SER A 217 -5.83 9.69 12.85
N SER A 218 -5.60 8.66 12.01
CA SER A 218 -6.61 7.68 11.63
C SER A 218 -7.06 6.83 12.82
N ILE A 219 -6.13 6.39 13.67
CA ILE A 219 -6.48 5.65 14.90
C ILE A 219 -7.27 6.52 15.86
N VAL A 220 -6.84 7.78 16.07
CA VAL A 220 -7.54 8.70 16.97
C VAL A 220 -8.96 8.99 16.47
N ARG A 221 -9.14 9.19 15.15
CA ARG A 221 -10.46 9.29 14.52
C ARG A 221 -11.32 8.05 14.81
N ASP A 222 -10.76 6.86 14.65
CA ASP A 222 -11.49 5.61 14.91
C ASP A 222 -11.90 5.49 16.38
N VAL A 223 -11.05 5.95 17.31
CA VAL A 223 -11.40 6.04 18.74
C VAL A 223 -12.57 7.00 18.97
N PHE A 224 -12.56 8.19 18.35
CA PHE A 224 -13.70 9.12 18.44
C PHE A 224 -14.99 8.48 17.91
N GLN A 225 -14.91 7.72 16.81
CA GLN A 225 -16.06 7.01 16.28
C GLN A 225 -16.54 5.90 17.24
N LEU A 226 -15.62 5.11 17.81
CA LEU A 226 -15.97 4.09 18.81
C LEU A 226 -16.58 4.70 20.07
N MET A 227 -16.14 5.89 20.48
CA MET A 227 -16.76 6.64 21.57
C MET A 227 -18.19 7.06 21.21
N LYS A 228 -18.39 7.64 20.01
CA LYS A 228 -19.73 7.98 19.50
C LYS A 228 -20.63 6.74 19.53
N ASP A 229 -20.17 5.62 18.99
CA ASP A 229 -20.92 4.36 18.96
C ASP A 229 -21.26 3.87 20.38
N TYR A 230 -20.29 3.86 21.29
CA TYR A 230 -20.47 3.39 22.67
C TYR A 230 -21.50 4.22 23.46
N PHE A 231 -21.45 5.55 23.31
CA PHE A 231 -22.38 6.45 23.97
C PHE A 231 -23.75 6.46 23.28
N GLY A 232 -23.82 6.30 21.96
CA GLY A 232 -25.06 6.11 21.22
C GLY A 232 -25.82 4.87 21.71
N ASP A 233 -25.12 3.75 21.90
CA ASP A 233 -25.71 2.55 22.50
C ASP A 233 -26.17 2.78 23.95
N ALA A 234 -25.44 3.60 24.73
CA ALA A 234 -25.82 3.93 26.10
C ALA A 234 -27.08 4.81 26.20
N LEU A 235 -27.34 5.63 25.16
CA LEU A 235 -28.51 6.50 25.07
C LEU A 235 -29.76 5.76 24.58
N ASP A 236 -29.60 4.61 23.91
CA ASP A 236 -30.71 3.74 23.55
C ASP A 236 -31.36 3.12 24.80
N ILE A 237 -32.64 3.42 25.01
CA ILE A 237 -33.45 3.00 26.15
C ILE A 237 -33.44 1.46 26.28
N LYS A 238 -33.29 0.72 25.17
CA LYS A 238 -33.25 -0.76 25.17
C LYS A 238 -31.94 -1.34 25.71
N ASN A 239 -30.84 -0.58 25.72
CA ASN A 239 -29.50 -1.08 26.06
C ASN A 239 -28.94 -0.56 27.40
N LYS A 240 -29.69 0.32 28.09
CA LYS A 240 -29.34 0.93 29.40
C LYS A 240 -28.92 -0.06 30.51
N LEU A 241 -29.35 -1.32 30.43
CA LEU A 241 -29.10 -2.36 31.45
C LEU A 241 -28.19 -3.49 30.98
N LYS A 242 -27.59 -3.42 29.77
CA LYS A 242 -26.62 -4.43 29.33
C LYS A 242 -25.25 -4.20 29.96
N ILE A 243 -24.85 -5.14 30.82
CA ILE A 243 -23.49 -5.27 31.38
C ILE A 243 -22.78 -6.37 30.57
N GLY A 244 -21.86 -6.00 29.68
CA GLY A 244 -21.12 -6.95 28.82
C GLY A 244 -20.49 -6.27 27.59
N LYS A 245 -19.86 -7.06 26.70
CA LYS A 245 -19.36 -6.56 25.41
C LYS A 245 -20.53 -6.03 24.58
N ARG A 246 -20.61 -4.70 24.42
CA ARG A 246 -21.63 -4.03 23.59
C ARG A 246 -21.32 -4.28 22.12
N LYS A 247 -22.35 -4.50 21.30
CA LYS A 247 -22.21 -4.55 19.85
C LYS A 247 -21.95 -3.13 19.34
N LYS A 248 -21.32 -2.99 18.18
CA LYS A 248 -21.16 -1.69 17.51
C LYS A 248 -22.56 -1.08 17.32
N TYR A 249 -22.74 0.18 17.70
CA TYR A 249 -24.00 0.89 17.53
C TYR A 249 -24.22 1.11 16.03
N GLU A 250 -25.35 0.64 15.50
CA GLU A 250 -25.69 0.74 14.07
C GLU A 250 -26.63 1.93 13.78
N GLY A 251 -26.90 2.79 14.78
CA GLY A 251 -27.72 3.99 14.63
C GLY A 251 -26.90 5.24 14.36
N GLU A 252 -27.57 6.32 13.95
CA GLU A 252 -26.96 7.65 13.83
C GLU A 252 -27.34 8.51 15.05
N LEU A 253 -26.33 9.08 15.71
CA LEU A 253 -26.55 10.08 16.76
C LEU A 253 -26.94 11.41 16.13
N SER A 254 -27.96 12.08 16.68
CA SER A 254 -28.33 13.44 16.23
C SER A 254 -27.17 14.42 16.48
N VAL A 255 -27.08 15.49 15.67
CA VAL A 255 -26.06 16.56 15.83
C VAL A 255 -26.04 17.10 17.27
N SER A 256 -27.21 17.25 17.90
CA SER A 256 -27.32 17.66 19.31
C SER A 256 -26.76 16.64 20.31
N GLN A 257 -26.91 15.34 20.05
CA GLN A 257 -26.34 14.28 20.88
C GLN A 257 -24.82 14.19 20.69
N GLN A 258 -24.33 14.33 19.46
CA GLN A 258 -22.90 14.35 19.18
C GLN A 258 -22.21 15.54 19.86
N GLN A 259 -22.84 16.73 19.78
CA GLN A 259 -22.35 17.93 20.46
C GLN A 259 -22.42 17.82 21.99
N TYR A 260 -23.44 17.16 22.54
CA TYR A 260 -23.52 16.89 23.98
C TYR A 260 -22.37 15.98 24.46
N LEU A 261 -21.99 14.98 23.66
CA LEU A 261 -20.99 13.98 24.04
C LEU A 261 -19.54 14.44 23.85
N LEU A 262 -19.26 15.13 22.74
CA LEU A 262 -17.90 15.49 22.33
C LEU A 262 -17.69 17.00 22.17
N GLY A 263 -18.67 17.82 22.58
CA GLY A 263 -18.60 19.27 22.45
C GLY A 263 -18.48 19.71 21.00
N HIS A 264 -17.66 20.74 20.76
CA HIS A 264 -17.38 21.26 19.42
C HIS A 264 -16.66 20.25 18.51
N VAL A 265 -15.92 19.29 19.06
CA VAL A 265 -15.26 18.23 18.27
C VAL A 265 -16.30 17.26 17.72
N GLY A 266 -17.39 17.05 18.44
CA GLY A 266 -18.50 16.20 18.01
C GLY A 266 -19.27 16.72 16.80
N SER A 267 -19.26 18.05 16.59
CA SER A 267 -19.95 18.70 15.48
C SER A 267 -19.13 18.80 14.19
N LEU A 268 -17.85 18.45 14.22
CA LEU A 268 -16.98 18.48 13.05
C LEU A 268 -17.35 17.35 12.08
N GLU A 269 -17.27 17.65 10.78
CA GLU A 269 -17.33 16.61 9.76
C GLU A 269 -16.07 15.71 9.84
N GLN A 270 -16.16 14.51 9.26
CA GLN A 270 -15.08 13.52 9.39
C GLN A 270 -13.75 14.02 8.81
N GLU A 271 -13.79 14.75 7.69
CA GLU A 271 -12.59 15.36 7.09
C GLU A 271 -12.01 16.49 7.95
N GLU A 272 -12.87 17.33 8.53
CA GLU A 272 -12.45 18.42 9.43
C GLU A 272 -11.81 17.87 10.70
N LEU A 273 -12.38 16.81 11.26
CA LEU A 273 -11.84 16.11 12.42
C LEU A 273 -10.46 15.52 12.09
N GLU A 274 -10.30 14.87 10.93
CA GLU A 274 -9.00 14.32 10.52
C GLU A 274 -7.93 15.39 10.32
N SER A 275 -8.30 16.51 9.69
CA SER A 275 -7.40 17.65 9.50
C SER A 275 -6.97 18.25 10.84
N LEU A 276 -7.91 18.46 11.75
CA LEU A 276 -7.63 18.93 13.12
C LEU A 276 -6.71 17.96 13.87
N LEU A 277 -7.01 16.66 13.82
CA LEU A 277 -6.20 15.64 14.48
C LEU A 277 -4.79 15.58 13.90
N TYR A 278 -4.65 15.73 12.58
CA TYR A 278 -3.35 15.82 11.93
C TYR A 278 -2.56 17.04 12.41
N GLU A 279 -3.18 18.22 12.48
CA GLU A 279 -2.55 19.44 13.00
C GLU A 279 -2.09 19.27 14.45
N ILE A 280 -2.95 18.73 15.32
CA ILE A 280 -2.65 18.50 16.75
C ILE A 280 -1.51 17.50 16.92
N LEU A 281 -1.51 16.43 16.13
CA LEU A 281 -0.51 15.35 16.23
C LEU A 281 0.79 15.68 15.51
N THR A 282 0.86 16.80 14.78
CA THR A 282 2.06 17.26 14.07
C THR A 282 2.59 18.59 14.65
N PRO A 283 2.89 18.70 15.96
CA PRO A 283 3.30 19.97 16.54
C PRO A 283 4.72 20.43 16.10
N VAL A 284 5.51 19.59 15.40
CA VAL A 284 6.90 19.88 14.99
C VAL A 284 7.31 19.14 13.68
N ASP A 285 6.47 19.14 12.64
CA ASP A 285 6.74 18.43 11.36
C ASP A 285 7.15 16.95 11.53
N ARG A 286 6.59 16.29 12.56
CA ARG A 286 6.80 14.87 12.82
C ARG A 286 5.52 14.12 12.49
N ASN A 287 5.59 13.30 11.45
CA ASN A 287 4.50 12.40 11.08
C ASN A 287 4.60 11.14 11.92
N PHE A 288 3.76 11.05 12.96
CA PHE A 288 3.67 9.85 13.77
C PHE A 288 2.87 8.78 13.03
N VAL A 289 3.52 7.65 12.81
CA VAL A 289 2.91 6.43 12.29
C VAL A 289 2.93 5.35 13.38
N MET A 290 1.93 4.48 13.34
CA MET A 290 1.80 3.35 14.24
C MET A 290 1.84 2.05 13.44
N SER A 291 2.32 1.00 14.07
CA SER A 291 2.35 -0.35 13.50
C SER A 291 1.93 -1.36 14.56
N ASP A 292 1.53 -2.56 14.13
CA ASP A 292 1.19 -3.63 15.05
C ASP A 292 2.45 -4.11 15.80
N LYS A 293 2.28 -4.54 17.05
CA LYS A 293 3.32 -5.24 17.79
C LYS A 293 3.80 -6.50 17.07
N GLN A 294 2.92 -7.19 16.33
CA GLN A 294 3.24 -8.41 15.59
C GLN A 294 3.73 -8.12 14.15
N ILE A 295 4.06 -6.86 13.82
CA ILE A 295 4.48 -6.49 12.47
C ILE A 295 5.67 -7.29 11.97
N ASP A 296 6.58 -7.72 12.86
CA ASP A 296 7.73 -8.53 12.48
C ASP A 296 7.35 -9.84 11.78
N GLU A 297 6.33 -10.53 12.30
CA GLU A 297 5.84 -11.79 11.75
C GLU A 297 5.05 -11.55 10.46
N THR A 298 4.22 -10.50 10.45
CA THR A 298 3.42 -10.10 9.28
C THR A 298 4.30 -9.76 8.09
N VAL A 299 5.32 -8.92 8.29
CA VAL A 299 6.26 -8.55 7.23
C VAL A 299 7.00 -9.78 6.71
N GLU A 300 7.42 -10.68 7.59
CA GLU A 300 8.11 -11.90 7.16
C GLU A 300 7.21 -12.81 6.31
N LYS A 301 5.95 -13.01 6.74
CA LYS A 301 4.96 -13.81 6.01
C LYS A 301 4.63 -13.21 4.64
N VAL A 302 4.39 -11.89 4.58
CA VAL A 302 4.04 -11.23 3.33
C VAL A 302 5.26 -11.17 2.39
N SER A 303 6.46 -10.89 2.90
CA SER A 303 7.69 -10.97 2.10
C SER A 303 7.90 -12.36 1.50
N ALA A 304 7.63 -13.42 2.26
CA ALA A 304 7.72 -14.80 1.74
C ALA A 304 6.67 -15.09 0.65
N ILE A 305 5.46 -14.52 0.76
CA ILE A 305 4.42 -14.61 -0.28
C ILE A 305 4.88 -13.89 -1.55
N LEU A 306 5.41 -12.67 -1.42
CA LEU A 306 5.87 -11.86 -2.54
C LEU A 306 7.09 -12.49 -3.22
N SER A 307 8.09 -12.95 -2.45
CA SER A 307 9.29 -13.57 -3.01
C SER A 307 8.94 -14.86 -3.74
N LYS A 308 8.05 -15.69 -3.18
CA LYS A 308 7.52 -16.86 -3.87
C LYS A 308 6.80 -16.48 -5.16
N ALA A 309 5.91 -15.47 -5.12
CA ALA A 309 5.16 -15.05 -6.29
C ALA A 309 6.07 -14.58 -7.44
N LEU A 310 7.12 -13.82 -7.11
CA LEU A 310 8.13 -13.35 -8.06
C LEU A 310 9.00 -14.50 -8.57
N ASN A 311 9.37 -15.44 -7.70
CA ASN A 311 10.17 -16.62 -8.06
C ASN A 311 9.41 -17.61 -8.95
N ASP A 312 8.08 -17.60 -8.91
CA ASP A 312 7.21 -18.45 -9.73
C ASP A 312 6.91 -17.82 -11.10
N LEU A 313 7.38 -16.59 -11.37
CA LEU A 313 7.26 -15.96 -12.70
C LEU A 313 8.05 -16.74 -13.75
N ARG A 314 7.34 -17.15 -14.80
CA ARG A 314 7.91 -17.86 -15.95
C ARG A 314 7.30 -17.33 -17.25
N TYR A 315 8.14 -17.09 -18.25
CA TYR A 315 7.66 -16.69 -19.57
C TYR A 315 7.08 -17.91 -20.30
N ASN A 316 5.99 -17.73 -21.06
CA ASN A 316 5.33 -18.78 -21.86
C ASN A 316 4.80 -20.03 -21.10
N SER A 317 4.67 -19.97 -19.76
CA SER A 317 4.13 -21.07 -18.93
C SER A 317 2.63 -21.05 -18.66
#